data_AF-A0AAW7ZCK4-F1
#
_entry.id   AF-A0AAW7ZCK4-F1
#
_cell.length_a   1.000
_cell.length_b   1.000
_cell.length_c   1.000
_cell.angle_alpha   90.00
_cell.angle_beta   90.00
_cell.angle_gamma   90.00
#
_symmetry.space_group_name_H-M   'P 1'
#
loop_
_entity.id
_entity.type
_entity.pdbx_description
1 polymer ?
#
loop_
_entity_poly.entity_id
_entity_poly.type
_entity_poly.pdbx_seq_one_letter_code
_entity_poly.pdbx_strand_id
1 'polypeptide(L)' 'MGIPDVLGFLLDDAVPLLRNAGYDVSEVISKPPKGNPEGLKRVVRVRPAGPQEVVITVVCEEKGKGGVLNGL' A
#
# COMPACT_ATOMS: atom_id res chain seq x y z
N MET A 1 7.10 20.37 -4.29
CA MET A 1 7.10 19.26 -3.33
C MET A 1 6.26 18.14 -3.94
N GLY A 2 6.85 16.97 -4.11
CA GLY A 2 6.15 15.80 -4.67
C GLY A 2 5.55 14.94 -3.56
N ILE A 3 4.66 14.03 -3.94
CA ILE A 3 4.11 13.03 -3.02
C ILE A 3 5.25 12.11 -2.55
N PRO A 4 5.37 11.84 -1.23
CA PRO A 4 6.33 10.88 -0.70
C PRO A 4 6.20 9.50 -1.37
N ASP A 5 7.33 8.90 -1.76
CA ASP A 5 7.33 7.54 -2.29
C ASP A 5 7.17 6.54 -1.15
N VAL A 6 5.95 6.00 -1.04
CA VAL A 6 5.56 5.01 -0.01
C VAL A 6 5.26 3.65 -0.64
N LEU A 7 5.75 3.41 -1.86
CA LEU A 7 5.53 2.16 -2.56
C LEU A 7 6.24 1.01 -1.82
N GLY A 8 5.52 -0.09 -1.58
CA GLY A 8 6.03 -1.24 -0.83
C GLY A 8 5.98 -1.10 0.70
N PHE A 9 5.66 0.08 1.23
CA PHE A 9 5.48 0.30 2.66
C PHE A 9 4.21 -0.40 3.16
N LEU A 10 4.22 -0.75 4.44
CA LEU A 10 3.00 -1.16 5.12
C LEU A 10 2.02 0.01 5.16
N LEU A 11 0.73 -0.28 5.05
CA LEU A 11 -0.31 0.75 5.14
C LEU A 11 -0.17 1.58 6.42
N ASP A 12 0.14 0.92 7.53
CA ASP A 12 0.28 1.54 8.85
C ASP A 12 1.44 2.56 8.91
N ASP A 13 2.52 2.33 8.14
CA ASP A 13 3.65 3.26 8.01
C ASP A 13 3.40 4.33 6.93
N ALA A 14 2.74 3.96 5.83
CA ALA A 14 2.53 4.84 4.67
C ALA A 14 1.54 5.97 4.96
N VAL A 15 0.45 5.68 5.65
CA VAL A 15 -0.60 6.67 6.00
C VAL A 15 -0.04 7.83 6.83
N PRO A 16 0.67 7.62 7.95
CA PRO A 16 1.20 8.72 8.75
C PRO A 16 2.25 9.53 7.99
N LEU A 17 3.07 8.92 7.13
CA LEU A 17 4.04 9.64 6.29
C LEU A 17 3.35 10.62 5.34
N LEU A 18 2.31 10.16 4.64
CA LEU A 18 1.54 10.99 3.71
C LEU A 18 0.76 12.10 4.45
N ARG A 19 0.14 11.78 5.57
CA ARG A 19 -0.58 12.77 6.39
C ARG A 19 0.35 13.81 7.00
N ASN A 20 1.53 13.40 7.47
CA ASN A 20 2.54 14.33 8.00
C ASN A 20 3.13 15.23 6.91
N ALA A 21 3.14 14.76 5.65
CA ALA A 21 3.47 15.58 4.49
C ALA A 21 2.32 16.51 4.04
N GLY A 22 1.16 16.49 4.70
CA GLY A 22 0.02 17.36 4.43
C GLY A 22 -0.95 16.82 3.38
N TYR A 23 -0.93 15.52 3.09
CA TYR A 23 -1.87 14.88 2.17
C TYR A 23 -3.04 14.22 2.90
N ASP A 24 -4.24 14.36 2.34
CA ASP A 24 -5.40 13.55 2.66
C ASP A 24 -5.31 12.20 1.93
N VAL A 25 -5.49 11.10 2.68
CA VAL A 25 -5.18 9.75 2.19
C VAL A 25 -6.45 8.92 2.12
N SER A 26 -6.79 8.49 0.91
CA SER A 26 -7.85 7.52 0.63
C SER A 26 -7.27 6.14 0.34
N GLU A 27 -7.72 5.12 1.07
CA GLU A 27 -7.25 3.75 0.90
C GLU A 27 -8.19 2.93 -0.01
N VAL A 28 -7.61 2.21 -0.97
CA VAL A 28 -8.30 1.25 -1.82
C VAL A 28 -7.68 -0.12 -1.58
N ILE A 29 -8.46 -1.03 -0.98
CA ILE A 29 -8.02 -2.39 -0.70
C ILE A 29 -8.37 -3.27 -1.89
N SER A 30 -7.35 -3.74 -2.62
CA SER A 30 -7.52 -4.77 -3.64
C SER A 30 -7.44 -6.14 -2.98
N LYS A 31 -8.58 -6.83 -2.85
CA LYS A 31 -8.64 -8.19 -2.32
C LYS A 31 -8.48 -9.19 -3.46
N PRO A 32 -7.67 -10.26 -3.32
CA PRO A 32 -7.71 -11.35 -4.26
C PRO A 32 -9.10 -12.01 -4.26
N PRO A 33 -9.59 -12.51 -5.41
CA PRO A 33 -10.91 -13.11 -5.54
C PRO A 33 -11.08 -14.42 -4.77
N LYS A 34 -9.98 -15.03 -4.29
CA LYS A 34 -9.97 -16.21 -3.41
C LYS A 34 -8.94 -16.03 -2.31
N GLY A 35 -9.31 -16.43 -1.09
CA GLY A 35 -8.43 -16.40 0.09
C GLY A 35 -8.93 -15.42 1.15
N ASN A 36 -8.62 -15.71 2.41
CA ASN A 36 -8.87 -14.84 3.55
C ASN A 36 -7.65 -13.90 3.67
N PRO A 37 -7.73 -12.63 3.26
CA PRO A 37 -6.57 -11.75 3.18
C PRO A 37 -6.30 -11.16 4.57
N GLU A 38 -5.81 -12.00 5.49
CA GLU A 38 -5.50 -11.65 6.89
C GLU A 38 -4.06 -11.17 7.09
N GLY A 39 -3.27 -11.12 6.02
CA GLY A 39 -1.89 -10.65 6.08
C GLY A 39 -1.76 -9.12 6.04
N LEU A 40 -0.52 -8.66 6.20
CA LEU A 40 -0.16 -7.26 6.22
C LEU A 40 -0.55 -6.57 4.90
N LYS A 41 -1.06 -5.34 4.98
CA LYS A 41 -1.42 -4.54 3.81
C LYS A 41 -0.21 -3.77 3.33
N ARG A 42 0.23 -3.99 2.10
CA ARG A 42 1.30 -3.23 1.46
C ARG A 42 0.77 -2.32 0.36
N VAL A 43 1.32 -1.12 0.29
CA VAL A 43 1.04 -0.17 -0.79
C VAL A 43 1.69 -0.67 -2.08
N VAL A 44 0.87 -0.89 -3.10
CA VAL A 44 1.32 -1.31 -4.44
C VAL A 44 1.13 -0.23 -5.49
N ARG A 45 0.43 0.85 -5.13
CA ARG A 45 0.18 1.97 -6.03
C ARG A 45 -0.16 3.21 -5.23
N VAL A 46 0.38 4.34 -5.67
CA VAL A 46 0.05 5.67 -5.16
C VAL A 46 -0.40 6.51 -6.36
N ARG A 47 -1.53 7.21 -6.22
CA ARG A 47 -2.08 8.09 -7.26
C ARG A 47 -2.55 9.40 -6.63
N PRO A 48 -2.15 10.57 -7.17
CA PRO A 48 -2.82 11.81 -6.83
C PRO A 48 -4.27 11.77 -7.31
N ALA A 49 -5.20 12.20 -6.45
CA ALA A 49 -6.62 12.39 -6.78
C ALA A 49 -7.02 13.89 -6.75
N GLY A 50 -6.22 14.73 -6.11
CA GLY A 50 -6.46 16.17 -5.99
C GLY A 50 -5.22 16.95 -5.56
N PRO A 51 -5.36 18.24 -5.18
CA PRO A 51 -4.24 19.10 -4.78
C PRO A 51 -3.51 18.60 -3.53
N GLN A 52 -4.27 18.03 -2.60
CA GLN A 52 -3.77 17.42 -1.35
C GLN A 52 -4.31 16.00 -1.18
N GLU A 53 -5.08 15.48 -2.13
CA GLU A 53 -5.69 14.15 -2.02
C GLU A 53 -4.83 13.11 -2.74
N VAL A 54 -4.53 12.03 -2.04
CA VAL A 54 -3.80 10.86 -2.54
C VAL A 54 -4.61 9.61 -2.30
N VAL A 55 -4.74 8.81 -3.36
CA VAL A 55 -5.31 7.47 -3.30
C VAL A 55 -4.18 6.46 -3.28
N ILE A 56 -4.12 5.65 -2.23
CA ILE A 56 -3.21 4.50 -2.13
C ILE A 56 -3.97 3.21 -2.37
N THR A 57 -3.45 2.38 -3.26
CA THR A 57 -3.94 1.01 -3.42
C THR A 57 -3.07 0.08 -2.62
N VAL A 58 -3.71 -0.69 -1.75
CA VAL A 58 -3.04 -1.72 -0.94
C VAL A 58 -3.51 -3.11 -1.34
N VAL A 59 -2.61 -4.07 -1.25
CA VAL A 59 -2.92 -5.50 -1.32
C VAL A 59 -2.60 -6.11 0.02
N CYS A 60 -3.42 -7.07 0.47
CA CYS A 60 -3.03 -7.90 1.59
C CYS A 60 -2.02 -8.94 1.11
N GLU A 61 -0.89 -9.05 1.80
CA GLU A 61 0.03 -10.14 1.60
C GLU A 61 -0.67 -11.46 1.96
N GLU A 62 -0.61 -12.43 1.07
CA GLU A 62 -1.03 -13.79 1.39
C GLU A 62 0.02 -14.36 2.35
N LYS A 63 -0.39 -14.71 3.58
CA LYS A 63 0.48 -15.35 4.57
C LYS A 63 0.77 -16.79 4.09
N GLY A 64 1.60 -16.95 3.06
CA GLY A 64 1.76 -18.25 2.40
C GLY A 64 2.56 -18.31 1.10
N LYS A 65 2.99 -17.19 0.51
CA LYS A 65 3.98 -17.20 -0.58
C LYS A 65 5.05 -16.14 -0.33
N GLY A 66 5.89 -16.40 0.66
CA GLY A 66 7.27 -15.95 0.54
C GLY A 66 7.77 -16.49 -0.80
N GLY A 67 8.13 -15.61 -1.73
CA GLY A 67 8.78 -16.01 -2.95
C GLY A 67 9.99 -16.85 -2.54
N VAL A 68 9.91 -18.17 -2.75
CA VAL A 68 11.08 -19.01 -2.64
C VAL A 68 12.00 -18.52 -3.74
N LEU A 69 13.02 -17.76 -3.33
CA LEU A 69 14.21 -17.53 -4.12
C LEU A 69 14.88 -18.89 -4.28
N ASN A 70 14.36 -19.77 -5.14
CA ASN A 70 15.11 -20.92 -5.65
C ASN A 70 16.12 -20.36 -6.66
N GLY A 71 17.11 -19.63 -6.16
CA GLY A 71 18.37 -19.45 -6.87
C GLY A 71 19.23 -20.66 -6.55
N LEU A 72 19.09 -21.72 -7.35
CA LEU A 72 20.06 -22.81 -7.41
C LEU A 72 21.09 -22.49 -8.49
#